data_AF-A0A7Y4TLB2-F1
#
_entry.id   AF-A0A7Y4TLB2-F1
#
_cell.length_a   1.000
_cell.length_b   1.000
_cell.length_c   1.000
_cell.angle_alpha   90.00
_cell.angle_beta   90.00
_cell.angle_gamma   90.00
#
_symmetry.space_group_name_H-M   'P 1'
#
loop_
_entity.id
_entity.type
_entity.pdbx_description
1 polymer ?
#
loop_
_entity_poly.entity_id
_entity_poly.type
_entity_poly.pdbx_seq_one_letter_code
_entity_poly.pdbx_strand_id
1 'polypeptide(L)'
;MTVVLELKAEVEEVLRKRALANGFDLDVYLQRLIERDVERAKTLDEILAPVRKNFVESGMTEEELNEIIDRERQAIRDEKNNQRS
;
A
#
# COMPACT_ATOMS: atom_id res chain seq x y z
N MET A 1 -9.55 20.32 -12.02
CA MET A 1 -8.25 20.77 -12.57
C MET A 1 -8.06 20.12 -13.94
N THR A 2 -7.26 20.70 -14.82
CA THR A 2 -6.97 20.11 -16.14
C THR A 2 -5.48 19.77 -16.21
N VAL A 3 -5.17 18.58 -16.72
CA VAL A 3 -3.80 18.13 -16.97
C VAL A 3 -3.71 17.59 -18.39
N VAL A 4 -2.57 17.79 -19.05
CA VAL A 4 -2.28 17.23 -20.38
C VAL A 4 -1.27 16.10 -20.18
N LEU A 5 -1.59 14.92 -20.72
CA LEU A 5 -0.75 13.72 -20.62
C LEU A 5 -0.31 13.30 -22.01
N GLU A 6 1.00 13.21 -22.22
CA GLU A 6 1.56 12.61 -23.42
C GLU A 6 1.78 11.11 -23.18
N LEU A 7 1.08 10.27 -23.93
CA LEU A 7 1.16 8.81 -23.84
C LEU A 7 1.83 8.25 -25.08
N LYS A 8 2.51 7.11 -24.92
CA LYS A 8 2.92 6.31 -26.08
C LYS A 8 1.67 5.88 -26.85
N ALA A 9 1.72 5.93 -28.18
CA ALA A 9 0.59 5.61 -29.04
C ALA A 9 -0.02 4.23 -28.74
N GLU A 10 0.82 3.24 -28.45
CA GLU A 10 0.40 1.88 -28.07
C GLU A 10 -0.44 1.87 -26.78
N VAL A 11 -0.09 2.70 -25.80
CA VAL A 11 -0.80 2.80 -24.52
C VAL A 11 -2.14 3.49 -24.71
N GLU A 12 -2.17 4.58 -25.49
CA GLU A 12 -3.40 5.30 -25.81
C GLU A 12 -4.42 4.38 -26.51
N GLU A 13 -3.97 3.59 -27.49
CA GLU A 13 -4.83 2.66 -28.22
C GLU A 13 -5.43 1.58 -27.32
N VAL A 14 -4.63 1.04 -26.39
CA VAL A 14 -5.13 0.09 -25.37
C VAL A 14 -6.17 0.75 -24.47
N LEU A 15 -5.96 2.00 -24.06
CA LEU A 15 -6.89 2.74 -23.21
C LEU A 15 -8.20 3.05 -23.95
N ARG A 16 -8.14 3.44 -25.23
CA ARG A 16 -9.34 3.65 -26.07
C ARG A 16 -10.17 2.38 -26.19
N LYS A 17 -9.54 1.24 -26.47
CA LYS A 17 -10.23 -0.06 -26.52
C LYS A 17 -10.89 -0.42 -25.20
N ARG A 18 -10.20 -0.20 -24.08
CA ARG A 18 -10.76 -0.45 -22.74
C ARG A 18 -11.92 0.49 -22.41
N ALA A 19 -11.82 1.77 -22.75
CA ALA A 19 -12.90 2.75 -22.56
C ALA A 19 -14.16 2.31 -23.32
N LEU A 20 -14.02 2.02 -24.61
CA LEU A 20 -15.12 1.52 -25.46
C LEU A 20 -15.74 0.23 -24.92
N ALA A 21 -14.92 -0.74 -24.51
CA ALA A 21 -15.39 -1.99 -23.94
C ALA A 21 -16.19 -1.81 -22.62
N ASN A 22 -15.95 -0.71 -21.90
CA ASN A 22 -16.69 -0.36 -20.69
C ASN A 22 -17.80 0.68 -20.94
N GLY A 23 -18.06 1.07 -22.19
CA GLY A 23 -19.08 2.04 -22.56
C GLY A 23 -18.77 3.48 -22.17
N PHE A 24 -17.48 3.83 -22.05
CA PHE A 24 -17.03 5.18 -21.71
C PHE A 24 -16.26 5.81 -22.87
N ASP A 25 -16.36 7.14 -22.95
CA ASP A 25 -15.39 7.95 -23.68
C ASP A 25 -14.02 7.90 -22.98
N LEU A 26 -12.95 8.18 -23.74
CA LEU A 26 -11.57 8.03 -23.24
C LEU A 26 -11.29 8.93 -22.04
N ASP A 27 -11.75 10.18 -22.07
CA ASP A 27 -11.58 11.16 -21.00
C ASP A 27 -12.27 10.73 -19.70
N VAL A 28 -13.53 10.30 -19.79
CA VAL A 28 -14.30 9.77 -18.64
C VAL A 28 -13.64 8.52 -18.07
N TYR A 29 -13.16 7.62 -18.94
CA TYR A 29 -12.44 6.42 -18.53
C TYR A 29 -11.14 6.76 -17.79
N LEU A 30 -10.34 7.70 -18.31
CA LEU A 30 -9.10 8.13 -17.68
C LEU A 30 -9.34 8.79 -16.33
N GLN A 31 -10.34 9.67 -16.23
CA GLN A 31 -10.69 10.31 -14.97
C GLN A 31 -11.01 9.26 -13.89
N ARG A 32 -11.90 8.30 -14.21
CA ARG A 32 -12.25 7.22 -13.27
C ARG A 32 -11.08 6.33 -12.91
N LEU A 33 -10.19 6.06 -13.88
CA LEU A 33 -9.00 5.26 -13.64
C LEU A 33 -8.07 5.94 -12.62
N ILE A 34 -7.88 7.26 -12.75
CA ILE A 34 -7.07 8.07 -11.84
C ILE A 34 -7.72 8.16 -10.46
N GLU A 35 -9.01 8.49 -10.39
CA GLU A 35 -9.75 8.57 -9.12
C GLU A 35 -9.70 7.25 -8.36
N ARG A 36 -9.93 6.13 -9.05
CA ARG A 36 -9.84 4.79 -8.46
C ARG A 36 -8.43 4.47 -7.96
N ASP A 37 -7.38 4.90 -8.67
CA ASP A 37 -6.00 4.66 -8.22
C ASP A 37 -5.66 5.51 -6.99
N VAL A 38 -6.15 6.74 -6.91
CA VAL A 38 -5.96 7.62 -5.75
C VAL A 38 -6.73 7.11 -4.53
N GLU A 39 -7.95 6.61 -4.74
CA GLU A 39 -8.80 6.07 -3.68
C GLU A 39 -8.44 4.63 -3.28
N ARG A 40 -7.52 3.97 -3.99
CA ARG A 40 -7.18 2.58 -3.68
C ARG A 40 -6.62 2.47 -2.28
N ALA A 41 -7.11 1.48 -1.54
CA ALA A 41 -6.45 1.10 -0.30
C ALA A 41 -5.00 0.74 -0.59
N LYS A 42 -4.08 1.23 0.25
CA LYS A 42 -2.68 0.83 0.18
C LYS A 42 -2.58 -0.69 0.29
N THR A 43 -1.75 -1.28 -0.56
CA THR A 43 -1.40 -2.70 -0.43
C THR A 43 -0.65 -2.93 0.88
N LEU A 44 -0.68 -4.18 1.38
CA LEU A 44 0.08 -4.55 2.56
C LEU A 44 1.58 -4.21 2.38
N ASP A 45 2.10 -4.36 1.17
CA ASP A 45 3.48 -4.03 0.86
C ASP A 45 3.78 -2.53 0.96
N GLU A 46 2.88 -1.68 0.48
CA GLU A 46 3.01 -0.23 0.63
C GLU A 46 2.87 0.20 2.09
N ILE A 47 2.04 -0.49 2.87
CA ILE A 47 1.88 -0.25 4.31
C ILE A 47 3.15 -0.65 5.06
N LEU A 48 3.75 -1.80 4.73
CA LEU A 48 4.95 -2.33 5.42
C LEU A 48 6.27 -1.78 4.89
N ALA A 49 6.29 -1.08 3.74
CA ALA A 49 7.52 -0.52 3.18
C ALA A 49 8.34 0.33 4.18
N PRO A 50 7.73 1.24 4.98
CA PRO A 50 8.47 1.98 5.99
C PRO A 50 9.05 1.09 7.11
N VAL A 51 8.29 0.07 7.53
CA VAL A 51 8.74 -0.86 8.58
C VAL A 51 9.94 -1.67 8.10
N ARG A 52 9.87 -2.20 6.87
CA ARG A 52 10.99 -2.93 6.25
C ARG A 52 12.22 -2.06 6.08
N LYS A 53 12.03 -0.80 5.65
CA LYS A 53 13.12 0.17 5.56
C LYS A 53 13.79 0.38 6.93
N ASN A 54 12.99 0.65 7.97
CA ASN A 54 13.52 0.86 9.31
C ASN A 54 14.23 -0.38 9.88
N PHE A 55 13.73 -1.57 9.57
CA PHE A 55 14.37 -2.83 9.96
C PHE A 55 15.74 -3.00 9.28
N VAL A 56 15.85 -2.68 7.99
CA VAL A 56 17.15 -2.72 7.29
C VAL A 56 18.09 -1.64 7.85
N GLU A 57 17.59 -0.43 8.09
CA GLU A 57 18.38 0.69 8.63
C GLU A 57 18.81 0.47 10.09
N SER A 58 18.07 -0.31 10.88
CA SER A 58 18.47 -0.63 12.25
C SER A 58 19.65 -1.60 12.32
N GLY A 59 19.94 -2.34 11.25
CA GLY A 59 20.98 -3.37 11.23
C GLY A 59 20.67 -4.58 12.13
N MET A 60 19.44 -4.69 12.62
CA MET A 60 18.97 -5.74 13.50
C MET A 60 18.81 -7.06 12.75
N THR A 61 19.12 -8.19 13.39
CA THR A 61 18.80 -9.51 12.81
C THR A 61 17.34 -9.88 13.06
N GLU A 62 16.85 -10.90 12.34
CA GLU A 62 15.50 -11.40 12.58
C GLU A 62 15.35 -12.01 13.97
N GLU A 63 16.39 -12.66 14.48
CA GLU A 63 16.44 -13.19 15.85
C GLU A 63 16.31 -12.09 16.90
N GLU A 64 17.06 -11.00 16.77
CA GLU A 64 16.98 -9.85 17.68
C GLU A 64 15.58 -9.21 17.66
N LEU A 65 14.96 -9.11 16.49
CA LEU A 65 13.59 -8.63 16.36
C LEU A 65 12.59 -9.57 17.08
N ASN A 66 12.75 -10.89 16.92
CA ASN A 66 11.90 -11.88 17.58
C ASN A 66 12.03 -11.78 19.11
N GLU A 67 13.25 -11.63 19.63
CA GLU A 67 13.49 -11.47 21.07
C GLU A 67 12.79 -10.23 21.64
N ILE A 68 12.79 -9.12 20.90
CA ILE A 68 12.06 -7.90 21.32
C ILE A 68 10.56 -8.18 21.35
N ILE A 69 10.01 -8.77 20.29
CA ILE A 69 8.57 -9.06 20.20
C ILE A 69 8.13 -9.98 21.34
N ASP A 70 8.89 -11.02 21.64
CA ASP A 70 8.55 -11.98 22.69
C ASP A 70 8.65 -11.36 24.09
N ARG A 71 9.66 -10.52 24.32
CA ARG A 71 9.80 -9.75 25.57
C ARG A 71 8.61 -8.83 25.80
N GLU A 72 8.22 -8.05 24.80
CA GLU A 72 7.09 -7.12 24.91
C GLU A 72 5.75 -7.86 25.07
N ARG A 73 5.56 -8.99 24.37
CA ARG A 73 4.39 -9.86 24.55
C ARG A 73 4.30 -10.41 25.96
N GLN A 74 5.42 -10.83 26.54
CA GLN A 74 5.45 -11.34 27.90
C GLN A 74 5.13 -10.24 28.91
N ALA A 75 5.69 -9.05 28.75
CA ALA A 75 5.37 -7.88 29.60
C ALA A 75 3.87 -7.57 29.60
N ILE A 76 3.22 -7.52 28.44
CA ILE A 76 1.77 -7.29 28.32
C ILE A 76 0.95 -8.39 29.00
N ARG A 77 1.40 -9.65 28.94
CA ARG A 77 0.74 -10.77 29.63
C ARG A 77 0.84 -10.63 31.14
N ASP A 78 2.02 -10.28 31.64
CA ASP A 78 2.28 -10.13 33.08
C ASP A 78 1.48 -8.95 33.65
N GLU A 79 1.39 -7.83 32.94
CA GLU A 79 0.54 -6.69 33.30
C GLU A 79 -0.94 -7.09 33.44
N LYS A 80 -1.48 -7.85 32.47
CA LYS A 80 -2.88 -8.30 32.50
C LYS A 80 -3.16 -9.26 33.65
N ASN A 81 -2.19 -10.08 34.04
CA ASN A 81 -2.32 -11.00 35.16
C ASN A 81 -2.27 -10.26 36.50
N ASN A 82 -1.39 -9.25 36.63
CA ASN A 82 -1.31 -8.42 37.83
C ASN A 82 -2.55 -7.55 38.07
N GLN A 83 -3.26 -7.14 37.01
CA GLN A 83 -4.52 -6.38 37.13
C GLN A 83 -5.73 -7.23 37.55
N ARG A 84 -5.59 -8.57 37.58
CA ARG A 84 -6.67 -9.53 37.92
C ARG A 84 -6.51 -10.17 39.31
N SER A 85 -5.43 -9.87 40.03
CA SER A 85 -5.19 -10.24 41.43
C SER A 85 -5.46 -9.07 42.36
#